data_AF-A0A955NJQ3-F1
#
_entry.id   AF-A0A955NJQ3-F1
#
_cell.length_a   1.000
_cell.length_b   1.000
_cell.length_c   1.000
_cell.angle_alpha   90.00
_cell.angle_beta   90.00
_cell.angle_gamma   90.00
#
_symmetry.space_group_name_H-M   'P 1'
#
loop_
_entity.id
_entity.type
_entity.pdbx_description
1 polymer ?
#
loop_
_entity_poly.entity_id
_entity_poly.type
_entity_poly.pdbx_seq_one_letter_code
_entity_poly.pdbx_strand_id
1 'polypeptide(L)'
;MIQIGFRFRRSAVLLFVVFAFFASTPTRSLAADPLPSWNDTGAKEAIIAFVEKVTEEGSSDYVPPAERIATFDNDGNLWCEQPFYFQLAFALDRVKEMSKDHPEWKDKEPFKSVLAGDLKGVLAGGEKAILQLVMTTHAGMTEEEFSSVVHDWITTAKHPKTGRLY
;
A
#
# COMPACT_ATOMS: atom_id res chain seq x y z
N MET A 1 46.77 75.20 29.05
CA MET A 1 45.75 74.30 29.63
C MET A 1 44.86 73.82 28.49
N ILE A 2 44.50 72.54 28.50
CA ILE A 2 44.32 71.64 27.34
C ILE A 2 42.98 71.85 26.58
N GLN A 3 43.03 71.81 25.24
CA GLN A 3 41.85 71.58 24.38
C GLN A 3 41.54 70.09 24.27
N ILE A 4 40.28 69.71 24.50
CA ILE A 4 39.77 68.33 24.37
C ILE A 4 39.19 68.16 22.96
N GLY A 5 39.85 67.34 22.14
CA GLY A 5 39.32 66.87 20.86
C GLY A 5 38.70 65.48 21.00
N PHE A 6 37.39 65.34 20.78
CA PHE A 6 36.72 64.05 20.67
C PHE A 6 36.96 63.46 19.27
N ARG A 7 37.78 62.41 19.15
CA ARG A 7 37.87 61.58 17.94
C ARG A 7 36.96 60.37 18.08
N PHE A 8 35.82 60.38 17.41
CA PHE A 8 34.97 59.20 17.22
C PHE A 8 35.73 58.16 16.37
N ARG A 9 36.04 57.00 16.96
CA ARG A 9 36.74 55.88 16.31
C ARG A 9 35.78 55.16 15.35
N ARG A 10 36.05 55.26 14.05
CA ARG A 10 35.35 54.57 12.94
C ARG A 10 35.45 53.03 12.95
N SER A 11 36.17 52.44 13.91
CA SER A 11 36.52 51.02 13.92
C SER A 11 35.44 50.08 14.48
N ALA A 12 34.42 50.61 15.18
CA ALA A 12 33.40 49.78 15.82
C ALA A 12 32.28 49.31 14.85
N VAL A 13 32.12 49.97 13.70
CA VAL A 13 31.02 49.67 12.77
C VAL A 13 31.33 48.48 11.86
N LEU A 14 32.61 48.21 11.54
CA LEU A 14 32.97 47.11 10.63
C LEU A 14 32.89 45.71 11.27
N LEU A 15 32.99 45.58 12.60
CA LEU A 15 32.95 44.25 13.24
C LEU A 15 31.54 43.67 13.38
N PHE A 16 30.49 44.50 13.28
CA PHE A 16 29.10 44.03 13.40
C PHE A 16 28.52 43.47 12.09
N VAL A 17 29.08 43.84 10.93
CA VAL A 17 28.55 43.40 9.62
C VAL A 17 29.06 42.01 9.24
N VAL A 18 30.26 41.62 9.69
CA VAL A 18 30.84 40.30 9.35
C VAL A 18 30.22 39.16 10.16
N PHE A 19 29.74 39.42 11.39
CA PHE A 19 29.09 38.39 12.21
C PHE A 19 27.66 38.07 11.79
N ALA A 20 26.98 38.98 11.08
CA ALA A 20 25.61 38.78 10.61
C ALA A 20 25.51 37.91 9.35
N PHE A 21 26.61 37.70 8.62
CA PHE A 21 26.60 36.93 7.36
C PHE A 21 26.85 35.42 7.53
N PHE A 22 27.26 34.96 8.71
CA PHE A 22 27.48 33.54 9.00
C PHE A 22 26.31 32.85 9.71
N ALA A 23 25.27 33.59 10.11
CA ALA A 23 24.15 33.06 10.89
C ALA A 23 22.97 32.53 10.05
N SER A 24 23.09 32.52 8.73
CA SER A 24 22.06 32.07 7.79
C SER A 24 22.56 30.95 6.88
N THR A 25 23.17 29.91 7.46
CA THR A 25 23.15 28.60 6.79
C THR A 25 21.70 28.12 6.76
N PRO A 26 21.06 27.96 5.60
CA PRO A 26 19.76 27.32 5.54
C PRO A 26 19.92 25.91 6.11
N THR A 27 19.22 25.64 7.20
CA THR A 27 18.98 24.28 7.66
C THR A 27 18.22 23.60 6.53
N ARG A 28 18.93 22.87 5.66
CA ARG A 28 18.28 21.86 4.84
C ARG A 28 17.69 20.88 5.82
N SER A 29 16.37 20.94 6.00
CA SER A 29 15.63 19.83 6.58
C SER A 29 16.06 18.62 5.75
N LEU A 30 16.80 17.69 6.34
CA LEU A 30 16.93 16.36 5.77
C LEU A 30 15.49 15.87 5.69
N ALA A 31 14.92 15.82 4.49
CA ALA A 31 13.66 15.15 4.29
C ALA A 31 13.82 13.76 4.92
N ALA A 32 12.85 13.36 5.74
CA ALA A 32 12.82 11.99 6.23
C ALA A 32 12.94 11.05 5.02
N ASP A 33 13.67 9.95 5.16
CA ASP A 33 13.79 8.94 4.10
C ASP A 33 12.39 8.67 3.53
N PRO A 34 12.13 8.97 2.24
CA PRO A 34 10.79 8.88 1.68
C PRO A 34 10.27 7.44 1.63
N LEU A 35 11.17 6.44 1.74
CA LEU A 35 10.86 5.02 1.69
C LEU A 35 11.52 4.28 2.87
N PRO A 36 11.12 4.55 4.12
CA PRO A 36 11.86 4.12 5.32
C PRO A 36 11.74 2.62 5.61
N SER A 37 10.81 1.92 4.97
CA SER A 37 10.67 0.45 5.03
C SER A 37 11.40 -0.27 3.89
N TRP A 38 12.10 0.47 3.02
CA TRP A 38 12.84 -0.09 1.88
C TRP A 38 14.33 -0.14 2.19
N ASN A 39 14.92 -1.33 1.99
CA ASN A 39 16.37 -1.48 1.99
C ASN A 39 16.98 -0.71 0.82
N ASP A 40 18.21 -0.22 1.01
CA ASP A 40 18.97 0.50 -0.01
C ASP A 40 19.43 -0.46 -1.11
N THR A 41 18.57 -0.60 -2.12
CA THR A 41 18.70 -1.51 -3.25
C THR A 41 18.43 -0.75 -4.54
N GLY A 42 18.83 -1.31 -5.68
CA GLY A 42 18.56 -0.70 -6.99
C GLY A 42 17.07 -0.42 -7.27
N ALA A 43 16.16 -1.16 -6.64
CA ALA A 43 14.72 -0.90 -6.75
C ALA A 43 14.31 0.41 -6.05
N LYS A 44 14.76 0.64 -4.81
CA LYS A 44 14.49 1.88 -4.05
C LYS A 44 15.05 3.09 -4.81
N GLU A 45 16.29 2.97 -5.28
CA GLU A 45 16.96 4.02 -6.06
C GLU A 45 16.19 4.34 -7.35
N ALA A 46 15.81 3.32 -8.11
CA ALA A 46 15.06 3.51 -9.35
C ALA A 46 13.69 4.17 -9.13
N ILE A 47 12.96 3.81 -8.07
CA ILE A 47 11.67 4.42 -7.73
C ILE A 47 11.86 5.92 -7.43
N ILE A 48 12.81 6.26 -6.54
CA ILE A 48 13.07 7.65 -6.16
C ILE A 48 13.51 8.47 -7.37
N ALA A 49 14.50 7.98 -8.12
CA ALA A 49 15.01 8.67 -9.28
C ALA A 49 13.94 8.86 -10.37
N PHE A 50 13.09 7.87 -10.60
CA PHE A 50 11.98 7.98 -11.54
C PHE A 50 10.99 9.06 -11.10
N VAL A 51 10.55 9.05 -9.84
CA VAL A 51 9.61 10.03 -9.30
C VAL A 51 10.20 11.44 -9.38
N GLU A 52 11.45 11.65 -8.98
CA GLU A 52 12.14 12.95 -9.09
C GLU A 52 12.16 13.42 -10.56
N LYS A 53 12.59 12.55 -11.48
CA LYS A 53 12.74 12.88 -12.90
C LYS A 53 11.42 13.33 -13.55
N VAL A 54 10.31 12.68 -13.23
CA VAL A 54 8.99 12.97 -13.84
C VAL A 54 8.22 14.07 -13.11
N THR A 55 8.68 14.49 -11.93
CA THR A 55 8.03 15.55 -11.14
C THR A 55 8.77 16.88 -11.14
N GLU A 56 10.06 16.90 -11.50
CA GLU A 56 10.89 18.11 -11.61
C GLU A 56 10.45 19.00 -12.78
N GLU A 57 9.98 20.21 -12.47
CA GLU A 57 9.60 21.19 -13.50
C GLU A 57 10.81 21.59 -14.36
N GLY A 58 10.65 21.51 -15.68
CA GLY A 58 11.74 21.78 -16.64
C GLY A 58 12.61 20.58 -16.97
N SER A 59 12.39 19.42 -16.32
CA SER A 59 12.93 18.13 -16.78
C SER A 59 12.43 17.79 -18.18
N SER A 60 13.27 17.16 -19.00
CA SER A 60 12.87 16.61 -20.30
C SER A 60 11.82 15.52 -20.20
N ASP A 61 11.69 14.91 -19.02
CA ASP A 61 10.79 13.81 -18.74
C ASP A 61 9.65 14.23 -17.80
N TYR A 62 9.48 15.54 -17.58
CA TYR A 62 8.41 16.07 -16.73
C TYR A 62 7.04 15.59 -17.23
N VAL A 63 6.26 15.01 -16.32
CA VAL A 63 4.89 14.58 -16.55
C VAL A 63 3.95 15.51 -15.78
N PRO A 64 2.95 16.14 -16.44
CA PRO A 64 1.95 16.96 -15.75
C PRO A 64 1.23 16.16 -14.65
N PRO A 65 0.86 16.76 -13.50
CA PRO A 65 0.23 16.03 -12.40
C PRO A 65 -0.97 15.16 -12.79
N ALA A 66 -1.80 15.62 -13.74
CA ALA A 66 -2.98 14.89 -14.22
C ALA A 66 -2.66 13.59 -14.96
N GLU A 67 -1.42 13.42 -15.43
CA GLU A 67 -0.96 12.26 -16.19
C GLU A 67 -0.11 11.28 -15.36
N ARG A 68 0.15 11.60 -14.09
CA ARG A 68 0.96 10.77 -13.17
C ARG A 68 0.14 9.60 -12.61
N ILE A 69 -0.20 8.66 -13.48
CA ILE A 69 -0.98 7.47 -13.12
C ILE A 69 -0.05 6.27 -12.95
N ALA A 70 -0.09 5.66 -11.76
CA ALA A 70 0.60 4.41 -11.46
C ALA A 70 -0.43 3.31 -11.17
N THR A 71 -0.23 2.13 -11.75
CA THR A 71 -1.10 0.95 -11.54
C THR A 71 -0.34 -0.11 -10.75
N PHE A 72 -1.01 -0.65 -9.73
CA PHE A 72 -0.49 -1.73 -8.90
C PHE A 72 -1.42 -2.93 -9.04
N ASP A 73 -0.84 -4.12 -9.14
CA ASP A 73 -1.60 -5.34 -8.85
C ASP A 73 -1.91 -5.40 -7.35
N ASN A 74 -2.85 -6.25 -6.93
CA ASN A 74 -3.23 -6.39 -5.54
C ASN A 74 -2.62 -7.65 -4.91
N ASP A 75 -3.06 -8.82 -5.36
CA ASP A 75 -2.62 -10.13 -4.89
C ASP A 75 -1.13 -10.35 -5.20
N GLY A 76 -0.33 -10.65 -4.16
CA GLY A 76 1.12 -10.86 -4.30
C GLY A 76 1.95 -9.59 -4.51
N ASN A 77 1.31 -8.42 -4.62
CA ASN A 77 1.98 -7.13 -4.78
C ASN A 77 1.73 -6.21 -3.56
N LEU A 78 0.47 -5.83 -3.32
CA LEU A 78 0.09 -4.99 -2.18
C LEU A 78 -0.23 -5.80 -0.93
N TRP A 79 -0.68 -7.06 -1.08
CA TRP A 79 -0.95 -7.97 0.03
C TRP A 79 -0.58 -9.42 -0.29
N CYS A 80 -0.66 -10.30 0.72
CA CYS A 80 -0.30 -11.71 0.57
C CYS A 80 -1.34 -12.47 -0.26
N GLU A 81 -0.89 -13.36 -1.15
CA GLU A 81 -1.75 -14.27 -1.94
C GLU A 81 -1.56 -15.75 -1.57
N GLN A 82 -0.69 -16.03 -0.60
CA GLN A 82 -0.37 -17.39 -0.16
C GLN A 82 -1.17 -17.74 1.09
N PRO A 83 -1.58 -19.01 1.27
CA PRO A 83 -1.42 -20.14 0.34
C PRO A 83 -2.40 -20.10 -0.85
N PHE A 84 -3.34 -19.17 -0.86
CA PHE A 84 -4.26 -18.88 -1.96
C PHE A 84 -4.88 -17.48 -1.75
N TYR A 85 -5.48 -16.94 -2.82
CA TYR A 85 -6.08 -15.60 -2.83
C TYR A 85 -7.12 -15.38 -1.73
N PHE A 86 -7.18 -14.16 -1.21
CA PHE A 86 -8.13 -13.80 -0.14
C PHE A 86 -9.58 -13.91 -0.63
N GLN A 87 -9.85 -13.57 -1.89
CA GLN A 87 -11.17 -13.77 -2.49
C GLN A 87 -11.57 -15.25 -2.55
N LEU A 88 -10.63 -16.16 -2.82
CA LEU A 88 -10.91 -17.58 -2.75
C LEU A 88 -11.17 -18.00 -1.31
N ALA A 89 -10.39 -17.53 -0.33
CA ALA A 89 -10.65 -17.80 1.08
C ALA A 89 -12.07 -17.40 1.50
N PHE A 90 -12.47 -16.19 1.14
CA PHE A 90 -13.83 -15.69 1.36
C PHE A 90 -14.88 -16.59 0.71
N ALA A 91 -14.73 -16.94 -0.57
CA ALA A 91 -15.67 -17.80 -1.28
C ALA A 91 -15.79 -19.19 -0.63
N LEU A 92 -14.69 -19.78 -0.15
CA LEU A 92 -14.71 -21.06 0.54
C LEU A 92 -15.53 -21.01 1.83
N ASP A 93 -15.38 -19.95 2.63
CA ASP A 93 -16.14 -19.80 3.87
C ASP A 93 -17.62 -19.48 3.61
N ARG A 94 -17.92 -18.67 2.59
CA ARG A 94 -19.30 -18.43 2.14
C ARG A 94 -20.01 -19.71 1.70
N VAL A 95 -19.32 -20.60 0.97
CA VAL A 95 -19.89 -21.91 0.62
C VAL A 95 -20.25 -22.72 1.87
N LYS A 96 -19.38 -22.74 2.89
CA LYS A 96 -19.69 -23.46 4.15
C LYS A 96 -20.90 -22.87 4.84
N GLU A 97 -21.00 -21.55 4.91
CA GLU A 97 -22.12 -20.85 5.55
C GLU A 97 -23.45 -21.09 4.84
N MET A 98 -23.44 -21.03 3.50
CA MET A 98 -24.63 -21.24 2.65
C MET A 98 -25.02 -22.72 2.53
N SER A 99 -24.12 -23.66 2.85
CA SER A 99 -24.36 -25.10 2.66
C SER A 99 -25.58 -25.67 3.37
N LYS A 100 -26.05 -25.01 4.45
CA LYS A 100 -27.29 -25.37 5.16
C LYS A 100 -28.53 -25.29 4.27
N ASP A 101 -28.51 -24.38 3.30
CA ASP A 101 -29.60 -24.13 2.35
C ASP A 101 -29.37 -24.85 1.00
N HIS A 102 -28.24 -25.53 0.85
CA HIS A 102 -27.79 -26.21 -0.37
C HIS A 102 -27.34 -27.66 -0.12
N PRO A 103 -28.27 -28.57 0.22
CA PRO A 103 -27.93 -29.97 0.52
C PRO A 103 -27.26 -30.71 -0.65
N GLU A 104 -27.55 -30.29 -1.89
CA GLU A 104 -26.97 -30.87 -3.12
C GLU A 104 -25.46 -30.64 -3.26
N TRP A 105 -24.89 -29.66 -2.54
CA TRP A 105 -23.46 -29.36 -2.57
C TRP A 105 -22.60 -30.46 -1.95
N LYS A 106 -23.19 -31.36 -1.15
CA LYS A 106 -22.48 -32.52 -0.59
C LYS A 106 -21.98 -33.49 -1.66
N ASP A 107 -22.65 -33.52 -2.82
CA ASP A 107 -22.36 -34.46 -3.91
C ASP A 107 -21.92 -33.76 -5.21
N LYS A 108 -21.79 -32.43 -5.20
CA LYS A 108 -21.52 -31.63 -6.40
C LYS A 108 -20.20 -30.86 -6.29
N GLU A 109 -19.30 -31.08 -7.24
CA GLU A 109 -18.08 -30.28 -7.35
C GLU A 109 -18.35 -28.87 -7.92
N PRO A 110 -17.55 -27.85 -7.54
CA PRO A 110 -16.43 -27.91 -6.58
C PRO A 110 -16.85 -27.84 -5.10
N PHE A 111 -18.14 -27.67 -4.79
CA PHE A 111 -18.63 -27.44 -3.43
C PHE A 111 -18.34 -28.61 -2.48
N LYS A 112 -18.46 -29.85 -2.98
CA LYS A 112 -18.11 -31.05 -2.22
C LYS A 112 -16.67 -30.99 -1.70
N SER A 113 -15.72 -30.64 -2.56
CA SER A 113 -14.31 -30.46 -2.16
C SER A 113 -14.14 -29.35 -1.12
N VAL A 114 -14.87 -28.22 -1.25
CA VAL A 114 -14.86 -27.15 -0.24
C VAL A 114 -15.35 -27.64 1.11
N LEU A 115 -16.48 -28.33 1.16
CA LEU A 115 -17.09 -28.84 2.39
C LEU A 115 -16.23 -29.92 3.06
N ALA A 116 -15.45 -30.67 2.28
CA ALA A 116 -14.46 -31.63 2.77
C ALA A 116 -13.14 -30.99 3.23
N GLY A 117 -12.94 -29.68 3.01
CA GLY A 117 -11.66 -29.00 3.26
C GLY A 117 -10.54 -29.40 2.30
N ASP A 118 -10.88 -30.02 1.16
CA ASP A 118 -9.91 -30.46 0.15
C ASP A 118 -9.60 -29.34 -0.84
N LEU A 119 -8.67 -28.46 -0.45
CA LEU A 119 -8.23 -27.36 -1.31
C LEU A 119 -7.59 -27.86 -2.62
N LYS A 120 -6.93 -29.02 -2.61
CA LYS A 120 -6.36 -29.57 -3.85
C LYS A 120 -7.47 -29.99 -4.82
N GLY A 121 -8.53 -30.62 -4.31
CA GLY A 121 -9.73 -30.94 -5.08
C GLY A 121 -10.40 -29.69 -5.66
N VAL A 122 -10.50 -28.61 -4.88
CA VAL A 122 -11.02 -27.31 -5.36
C VAL A 122 -10.15 -26.76 -6.50
N LEU A 123 -8.83 -26.71 -6.31
CA LEU A 123 -7.90 -26.13 -7.28
C LEU A 123 -7.71 -27.00 -8.53
N ALA A 124 -7.97 -28.31 -8.45
CA ALA A 124 -7.90 -29.21 -9.60
C ALA A 124 -8.90 -28.84 -10.72
N GLY A 125 -9.99 -28.16 -10.38
CA GLY A 125 -10.95 -27.62 -11.34
C GLY A 125 -10.51 -26.33 -12.04
N GLY A 126 -9.35 -25.77 -11.66
CA GLY A 126 -8.76 -24.56 -12.24
C GLY A 126 -9.62 -23.30 -12.06
N GLU A 127 -9.36 -22.29 -12.89
CA GLU A 127 -10.05 -21.00 -12.86
C GLU A 127 -11.58 -21.13 -12.96
N LYS A 128 -12.08 -22.10 -13.72
CA LYS A 128 -13.52 -22.32 -13.88
C LYS A 128 -14.19 -22.70 -12.56
N ALA A 129 -13.54 -23.55 -11.76
CA ALA A 129 -14.07 -23.93 -10.45
C ALA A 129 -14.05 -22.75 -9.48
N ILE A 130 -12.97 -21.96 -9.48
CA ILE A 130 -12.85 -20.74 -8.67
C ILE A 130 -13.94 -19.74 -9.06
N LEU A 131 -14.13 -19.49 -10.35
CA LEU A 131 -15.15 -18.58 -10.85
C LEU A 131 -16.56 -19.06 -10.48
N GLN A 132 -16.82 -20.37 -10.57
CA GLN A 132 -18.10 -20.94 -10.15
C GLN A 132 -18.36 -20.71 -8.66
N LEU A 133 -17.35 -20.90 -7.79
CA LEU A 133 -17.46 -20.64 -6.36
C LEU A 133 -17.78 -19.16 -6.09
N VAL A 134 -17.02 -18.25 -6.70
CA VAL A 134 -17.22 -16.80 -6.55
C VAL A 134 -18.62 -16.41 -7.03
N MET A 135 -19.00 -16.77 -8.27
CA MET A 135 -20.31 -16.43 -8.81
C MET A 135 -21.46 -16.98 -7.96
N THR A 136 -21.36 -18.23 -7.48
CA THR A 136 -22.42 -18.83 -6.67
C THR A 136 -22.57 -18.15 -5.31
N THR A 137 -21.46 -17.73 -4.70
CA THR A 137 -21.48 -17.15 -3.34
C THR A 137 -21.76 -15.65 -3.33
N HIS A 138 -21.65 -14.97 -4.48
CA HIS A 138 -21.76 -13.51 -4.59
C HIS A 138 -22.96 -13.06 -5.44
N ALA A 139 -23.59 -13.93 -6.22
CA ALA A 139 -24.71 -13.55 -7.08
C ALA A 139 -26.03 -13.39 -6.30
N GLY A 140 -26.89 -12.50 -6.80
CA GLY A 140 -28.26 -12.33 -6.29
C GLY A 140 -28.40 -11.40 -5.09
N MET A 141 -27.33 -10.70 -4.69
CA MET A 141 -27.32 -9.68 -3.64
C MET A 141 -27.01 -8.29 -4.19
N THR A 142 -27.31 -7.25 -3.44
CA THR A 142 -26.90 -5.87 -3.77
C THR A 142 -25.43 -5.64 -3.46
N GLU A 143 -24.89 -4.52 -3.95
CA GLU A 143 -23.51 -4.12 -3.65
C GLU A 143 -23.32 -3.83 -2.16
N GLU A 144 -24.30 -3.20 -1.52
CA GLU A 144 -24.28 -2.90 -0.09
C GLU A 144 -24.31 -4.17 0.77
N GLU A 145 -25.14 -5.14 0.38
CA GLU A 145 -25.18 -6.45 1.05
C GLU A 145 -23.84 -7.17 0.92
N PHE A 146 -23.27 -7.19 -0.29
CA PHE A 146 -21.97 -7.80 -0.54
C PHE A 146 -20.86 -7.14 0.29
N SER A 147 -20.83 -5.79 0.30
CA SER A 147 -19.87 -5.00 1.06
C SER A 147 -19.94 -5.30 2.56
N SER A 148 -21.16 -5.39 3.12
CA SER A 148 -21.37 -5.76 4.52
C SER A 148 -20.84 -7.17 4.83
N VAL A 149 -21.14 -8.16 3.98
CA VAL A 149 -20.70 -9.55 4.20
C VAL A 149 -19.18 -9.67 4.14
N VAL A 150 -18.52 -8.98 3.21
CA VAL A 150 -17.05 -8.96 3.12
C VAL A 150 -16.44 -8.28 4.34
N HIS A 151 -17.00 -7.15 4.78
CA HIS A 151 -16.54 -6.43 5.97
C HIS A 151 -16.66 -7.31 7.22
N ASP A 152 -17.79 -7.99 7.41
CA ASP A 152 -17.98 -8.86 8.58
C ASP A 152 -17.00 -10.05 8.55
N TRP A 153 -16.75 -10.62 7.37
CA TRP A 153 -15.78 -11.71 7.21
C TRP A 153 -14.35 -11.27 7.55
N ILE A 154 -13.86 -10.14 7.01
CA ILE A 154 -12.46 -9.75 7.20
C ILE A 154 -12.12 -9.45 8.67
N THR A 155 -13.11 -9.05 9.49
CA THR A 155 -12.89 -8.79 10.92
C THR A 155 -12.68 -10.05 11.76
N THR A 156 -13.06 -11.23 11.24
CA THR A 156 -13.04 -12.49 12.00
C THR A 156 -12.24 -13.62 11.33
N ALA A 157 -12.10 -13.58 10.01
CA ALA A 157 -11.43 -14.60 9.22
C ALA A 157 -9.94 -14.65 9.53
N LYS A 158 -9.40 -15.87 9.65
CA LYS A 158 -8.01 -16.10 10.01
C LYS A 158 -7.24 -16.79 8.89
N HIS A 159 -6.05 -16.29 8.64
CA HIS A 159 -5.12 -16.89 7.70
C HIS A 159 -4.66 -18.29 8.19
N PRO A 160 -4.79 -19.34 7.38
CA PRO A 160 -4.72 -20.74 7.83
C PRO A 160 -3.34 -21.15 8.36
N LYS A 161 -2.26 -20.52 7.90
CA LYS A 161 -0.89 -20.85 8.32
C LYS A 161 -0.40 -20.03 9.52
N THR A 162 -0.85 -18.77 9.63
CA THR A 162 -0.33 -17.84 10.64
C THR A 162 -1.28 -17.66 11.82
N GLY A 163 -2.56 -18.01 11.66
CA GLY A 163 -3.61 -17.84 12.68
C GLY A 163 -3.98 -16.38 12.98
N ARG A 164 -3.39 -15.42 12.24
CA ARG A 164 -3.71 -14.00 12.34
C ARG A 164 -4.94 -13.70 11.50
N LEU A 165 -5.61 -12.57 11.77
CA LEU A 165 -6.63 -12.06 10.87
C LEU A 165 -6.00 -11.80 9.49
N TYR A 166 -6.83 -11.93 8.45
CA TYR A 166 -6.45 -11.53 7.09
C TYR A 166 -6.19 -10.03 7.00
#